data_AF-A0A8J5V0B9-F1
#
_entry.id   AF-A0A8J5V0B9-F1
#
_cell.length_a   1.000
_cell.length_b   1.000
_cell.length_c   1.000
_cell.angle_alpha   90.00
_cell.angle_beta   90.00
_cell.angle_gamma   90.00
#
_symmetry.space_group_name_H-M   'P 1'
#
loop_
_entity.id
_entity.type
_entity.pdbx_description
1 polymer ?
#
loop_
_entity_poly.entity_id
_entity_poly.type
_entity_poly.pdbx_seq_one_letter_code
_entity_poly.pdbx_strand_id
1 'polypeptide(L)'
;MSSSSSSSPFTPSKNSAFSPYNRYTNKSICIVPKEWKEYPKETMDVVLQSKLNSHWSDYKKIEGAVVKIGDVAAKLEYHDKRLWMKRSGDQRNKPHPGEYALTHVEKFGPHQK
;
A
#
# COMPACT_ATOMS: atom_id res chain seq x y z
N MET A 1 6.18 -52.69 6.27
CA MET A 1 5.14 -53.22 7.18
C MET A 1 4.86 -52.12 8.20
N SER A 2 3.82 -51.34 7.95
CA SER A 2 2.50 -51.41 8.65
C SER A 2 2.59 -50.69 10.01
N SER A 3 2.08 -49.45 10.12
CA SER A 3 0.73 -49.08 10.64
C SER A 3 0.62 -49.30 12.16
N SER A 4 0.21 -48.36 13.01
CA SER A 4 -1.14 -47.75 13.09
C SER A 4 -1.11 -46.62 14.15
N SER A 5 -1.60 -45.41 13.84
CA SER A 5 -2.94 -44.87 14.18
C SER A 5 -3.23 -44.64 15.66
N SER A 6 -3.50 -43.38 16.01
CA SER A 6 -4.54 -43.03 16.98
C SER A 6 -5.05 -41.62 16.72
N SER A 7 -6.23 -41.55 16.08
CA SER A 7 -7.07 -40.34 16.03
C SER A 7 -7.86 -40.24 17.32
N SER A 8 -7.96 -39.03 17.89
CA SER A 8 -9.03 -38.62 18.80
C SER A 8 -8.99 -37.10 19.08
N PRO A 9 -10.11 -36.48 19.49
CA PRO A 9 -10.74 -35.43 18.69
C PRO A 9 -10.68 -34.04 19.32
N PHE A 10 -10.97 -33.06 18.47
CA PHE A 10 -11.31 -31.67 18.78
C PHE A 10 -11.73 -31.38 20.24
N THR A 11 -10.88 -30.63 20.93
CA THR A 11 -11.32 -29.72 21.98
C THR A 11 -11.19 -28.28 21.45
N PRO A 12 -12.22 -27.43 21.53
CA PRO A 12 -12.03 -26.00 21.31
C PRO A 12 -11.38 -25.43 22.57
N SER A 13 -10.06 -25.49 22.63
CA SER A 13 -9.31 -24.92 23.75
C SER A 13 -9.32 -23.40 23.65
N LYS A 14 -10.00 -22.78 24.63
CA LYS A 14 -9.80 -21.40 25.09
C LYS A 14 -8.30 -21.12 25.09
N ASN A 15 -7.86 -20.21 24.21
CA ASN A 15 -6.67 -19.35 24.31
C ASN A 15 -6.32 -18.83 22.90
N SER A 16 -7.09 -17.88 22.37
CA SER A 16 -6.50 -16.97 21.36
C SER A 16 -5.85 -15.81 22.10
N ALA A 17 -4.79 -16.16 22.83
CA ALA A 17 -3.79 -15.22 23.27
C ALA A 17 -3.20 -14.54 22.02
N PHE A 18 -3.06 -13.22 22.10
CA PHE A 18 -2.10 -12.39 21.37
C PHE A 18 -1.30 -13.14 20.29
N SER A 19 -1.91 -13.34 19.12
CA SER A 19 -1.12 -13.57 17.91
C SER A 19 -0.62 -12.21 17.45
N PRO A 20 0.70 -11.94 17.43
CA PRO A 20 1.25 -10.71 16.85
C PRO A 20 1.06 -10.64 15.33
N TYR A 21 0.46 -11.66 14.73
CA TYR A 21 0.12 -11.73 13.33
C TYR A 21 -1.31 -11.23 13.10
N ASN A 22 -1.50 -9.92 13.22
CA ASN A 22 -2.65 -9.28 12.59
C ASN A 22 -2.49 -9.46 11.07
N ARG A 23 -3.20 -10.44 10.52
CA ARG A 23 -3.07 -10.93 9.14
C ARG A 23 -3.72 -10.00 8.09
N TYR A 24 -3.96 -8.71 8.39
CA TYR A 24 -4.78 -7.82 7.53
C TYR A 24 -4.35 -6.33 7.43
N THR A 25 -3.09 -5.98 7.70
CA THR A 25 -2.61 -4.61 7.38
C THR A 25 -1.49 -4.64 6.35
N ASN A 26 -1.82 -5.05 5.13
CA ASN A 26 -1.00 -4.85 3.92
C ASN A 26 -1.01 -3.35 3.51
N LYS A 27 -0.69 -2.45 4.44
CA LYS A 27 -0.73 -1.00 4.20
C LYS A 27 0.68 -0.45 4.19
N SER A 28 1.12 0.09 3.05
CA SER A 28 2.37 0.81 2.91
C SER A 28 2.18 2.28 3.26
N ILE A 29 3.21 2.90 3.85
CA ILE A 29 3.23 4.34 4.07
C ILE A 29 3.54 5.01 2.73
N CYS A 30 2.64 5.90 2.30
CA CYS A 30 2.81 6.73 1.12
C CYS A 30 2.70 8.21 1.50
N ILE A 31 3.60 9.01 0.95
CA ILE A 31 3.65 10.44 1.14
C ILE A 31 2.93 11.06 -0.05
N VAL A 32 1.79 11.69 0.19
CA VAL A 32 0.94 12.27 -0.86
C VAL A 32 0.81 13.78 -0.71
N PRO A 33 0.51 14.52 -1.79
CA PRO A 33 0.16 15.94 -1.68
C PRO A 33 -0.98 16.16 -0.69
N LYS A 34 -0.96 17.26 0.07
CA LYS A 34 -1.97 17.52 1.10
C LYS A 34 -3.38 17.66 0.51
N GLU A 35 -3.51 18.21 -0.69
CA GLU A 35 -4.77 18.36 -1.43
C GLU A 35 -5.48 17.02 -1.63
N TRP A 36 -4.72 15.93 -1.67
CA TRP A 36 -5.28 14.60 -1.81
C TRP A 36 -6.05 14.14 -0.56
N LYS A 37 -5.81 14.75 0.62
CA LYS A 37 -6.60 14.49 1.83
C LYS A 37 -8.01 15.07 1.77
N GLU A 38 -8.28 15.99 0.85
CA GLU A 38 -9.63 16.54 0.66
C GLU A 38 -10.55 15.54 -0.04
N TYR A 39 -9.98 14.54 -0.72
CA TYR A 39 -10.73 13.46 -1.36
C TYR A 39 -10.98 12.29 -0.39
N PRO A 40 -12.11 11.58 -0.54
CA PRO A 40 -12.36 10.38 0.23
C PRO A 40 -11.28 9.33 -0.03
N LYS A 41 -10.83 8.68 1.05
CA LYS A 41 -9.76 7.67 1.02
C LYS A 41 -10.05 6.54 0.04
N GLU A 42 -11.30 6.11 -0.08
CA GLU A 42 -11.70 5.02 -0.99
C GLU A 42 -11.45 5.41 -2.45
N THR A 43 -11.83 6.62 -2.86
CA THR A 43 -11.55 7.11 -4.21
C THR A 43 -10.05 7.26 -4.46
N MET A 44 -9.31 7.79 -3.48
CA MET A 44 -7.85 7.87 -3.53
C MET A 44 -7.22 6.49 -3.77
N ASP A 45 -7.61 5.50 -2.98
CA ASP A 45 -7.05 4.16 -3.04
C ASP A 45 -7.37 3.49 -4.38
N VAL A 46 -8.61 3.60 -4.87
CA VAL A 46 -9.02 3.06 -6.18
C VAL A 46 -8.22 3.71 -7.33
N VAL A 47 -8.07 5.05 -7.32
CA VAL A 47 -7.32 5.75 -8.37
C VAL A 47 -5.84 5.40 -8.33
N LEU A 48 -5.26 5.33 -7.13
CA LEU A 48 -3.88 4.92 -6.91
C LEU A 48 -3.65 3.50 -7.39
N GLN A 49 -4.46 2.54 -6.92
CA GLN A 49 -4.36 1.14 -7.33
C GLN A 49 -4.51 0.99 -8.84
N SER A 50 -5.51 1.63 -9.45
CA SER A 50 -5.75 1.53 -10.89
C SER A 50 -4.55 2.04 -11.70
N LYS A 51 -4.02 3.22 -11.36
CA LYS A 51 -2.86 3.79 -12.07
C LYS A 51 -1.59 2.99 -11.84
N LEU A 52 -1.35 2.52 -10.62
CA LEU A 52 -0.17 1.76 -10.28
C LEU A 52 -0.19 0.36 -10.90
N ASN A 53 -1.34 -0.31 -10.94
CA ASN A 53 -1.51 -1.60 -11.61
C ASN A 53 -1.34 -1.49 -13.13
N SER A 54 -1.86 -0.41 -13.74
CA SER A 54 -1.61 -0.12 -15.16
C SER A 54 -0.11 0.05 -15.39
N HIS A 55 0.55 0.95 -14.65
CA HIS A 55 1.97 1.21 -14.81
C HIS A 55 2.84 -0.04 -14.55
N TRP A 56 2.46 -0.86 -13.58
CA TRP A 56 3.13 -2.13 -13.31
C TRP A 56 2.97 -3.13 -14.46
N SER A 57 1.80 -3.19 -15.09
CA SER A 57 1.57 -4.05 -16.25
C SER A 57 2.46 -3.66 -17.42
N ASP A 58 2.61 -2.35 -17.68
CA ASP A 58 3.42 -1.81 -18.77
C ASP A 58 4.93 -1.89 -18.50
N TYR A 59 5.37 -1.51 -17.29
CA TYR A 59 6.79 -1.28 -16.99
C TYR A 59 7.39 -2.25 -15.98
N LYS A 60 6.60 -3.16 -15.40
CA LYS A 60 7.00 -4.07 -14.30
C LYS A 60 7.59 -3.36 -13.08
N LYS A 61 7.30 -2.08 -12.91
CA LYS A 61 7.71 -1.23 -11.78
C LYS A 61 6.59 -0.24 -11.45
N ILE A 62 6.50 0.15 -10.18
CA ILE A 62 5.57 1.20 -9.73
C ILE A 62 6.23 2.58 -9.74
N GLU A 63 7.56 2.63 -9.61
CA GLU A 63 8.30 3.89 -9.64
C GLU A 63 8.20 4.55 -11.02
N GLY A 64 7.88 5.84 -11.01
CA GLY A 64 7.64 6.63 -12.20
C GLY A 64 6.17 6.77 -12.57
N ALA A 65 5.27 6.05 -11.90
CA ALA A 65 3.84 6.14 -12.16
C ALA A 65 3.31 7.54 -11.89
N VAL A 66 2.68 8.16 -12.88
CA VAL A 66 2.06 9.48 -12.73
C VAL A 66 0.58 9.30 -12.43
N VAL A 67 0.16 9.84 -11.29
CA VAL A 67 -1.21 9.83 -10.80
C VAL A 67 -1.71 11.27 -10.72
N LYS A 68 -2.82 11.56 -11.40
CA LYS A 68 -3.47 12.87 -11.36
C LYS A 68 -4.80 12.72 -10.64
N ILE A 69 -4.98 13.50 -9.58
CA ILE A 69 -6.23 13.54 -8.81
C ILE A 69 -6.67 14.99 -8.69
N GLY A 70 -7.83 15.30 -9.28
CA GLY A 70 -8.25 16.69 -9.51
C GLY A 70 -7.22 17.45 -10.34
N ASP A 71 -6.81 18.61 -9.86
CA ASP A 71 -5.77 19.46 -10.46
C ASP A 71 -4.34 19.08 -10.08
N VAL A 72 -4.17 18.14 -9.14
CA VAL A 72 -2.84 17.78 -8.63
C VAL A 72 -2.34 16.52 -9.32
N ALA A 73 -1.35 16.68 -10.20
CA ALA A 73 -0.57 15.58 -10.75
C ALA A 73 0.65 15.30 -9.86
N ALA A 74 0.87 14.05 -9.51
CA ALA A 74 2.04 13.60 -8.77
C ALA A 74 2.64 12.33 -9.40
N LYS A 75 3.95 12.20 -9.34
CA LYS A 75 4.72 11.06 -9.81
C LYS A 75 5.19 10.26 -8.61
N LEU A 76 5.00 8.94 -8.67
CA LEU A 76 5.48 8.04 -7.65
C LEU A 76 7.01 7.91 -7.76
N GLU A 77 7.68 8.17 -6.65
CA GLU A 77 9.12 8.08 -6.49
C GLU A 77 9.43 7.36 -5.17
N TYR A 78 10.56 6.64 -5.11
CA TYR A 78 10.99 6.01 -3.87
C TYR A 78 11.90 6.97 -3.10
N HIS A 79 11.49 7.34 -1.88
CA HIS A 79 12.27 8.21 -1.00
C HIS A 79 12.43 7.55 0.36
N ASP A 80 13.67 7.31 0.81
CA ASP A 80 13.98 6.68 2.11
C ASP A 80 13.19 5.39 2.38
N LYS A 81 13.12 4.50 1.37
CA LYS A 81 12.33 3.25 1.39
C LYS A 81 10.82 3.44 1.55
N ARG A 82 10.30 4.65 1.35
CA ARG A 82 8.87 4.99 1.37
C ARG A 82 8.41 5.41 -0.01
N LEU A 83 7.12 5.22 -0.26
CA LEU A 83 6.46 5.70 -1.45
C LEU A 83 6.25 7.21 -1.32
N TRP A 84 6.71 7.99 -2.29
CA TRP A 84 6.51 9.43 -2.34
C TRP A 84 5.85 9.81 -3.66
N MET A 85 4.61 10.28 -3.59
CA MET A 85 3.92 10.92 -4.69
C MET A 85 4.40 12.36 -4.78
N LYS A 86 5.51 12.57 -5.47
CA LYS A 86 6.11 13.87 -5.72
C LYS A 86 5.27 14.66 -6.72
N ARG A 87 4.81 15.86 -6.35
CA ARG A 87 4.01 16.70 -7.24
C ARG A 87 4.77 17.03 -8.53
N SER A 88 4.09 16.99 -9.65
CA SER A 88 4.65 17.39 -10.94
C SER A 88 4.94 18.89 -10.91
N GLY A 89 6.19 19.28 -11.17
CA GLY A 89 6.68 20.66 -11.02
C GLY A 89 7.37 20.96 -9.69
N ASP A 90 7.32 20.04 -8.71
CA ASP A 90 8.07 20.18 -7.47
C ASP A 90 9.55 19.86 -7.71
N GLN A 91 10.42 20.86 -7.59
CA GLN A 91 11.88 20.70 -7.74
C GLN A 91 12.56 20.25 -6.45
N ARG A 92 11.83 20.07 -5.35
CA ARG A 92 12.42 19.66 -4.09
C ARG A 92 12.85 18.19 -4.16
N ASN A 93 13.92 17.88 -3.45
CA ASN A 93 14.42 16.52 -3.30
C ASN A 93 13.80 15.79 -2.10
N LYS A 94 12.99 16.49 -1.29
CA LYS A 94 12.37 15.94 -0.09
C LYS A 94 10.92 16.40 0.04
N PRO A 95 10.03 15.57 0.59
CA PRO A 95 8.66 15.96 0.89
C PRO A 95 8.64 17.02 1.98
N HIS A 96 8.00 18.16 1.70
CA HIS A 96 7.83 19.22 2.69
C HIS A 96 6.68 18.88 3.65
N PRO A 97 6.88 18.89 4.98
CA PRO A 97 5.87 18.45 5.94
C PRO A 97 4.60 19.32 5.97
N GLY A 98 4.66 20.55 5.45
CA GLY A 98 3.49 21.43 5.33
C GLY A 98 2.66 21.22 4.05
N GLU A 99 3.25 20.67 2.99
CA GLU A 99 2.62 20.50 1.67
C GLU A 99 2.30 19.04 1.35
N TYR A 100 2.93 18.11 2.05
CA TYR A 100 2.72 16.68 1.89
C TYR A 100 2.20 16.07 3.18
N ALA A 101 1.39 15.02 3.04
CA ALA A 101 0.81 14.29 4.15
C ALA A 101 1.09 12.80 4.01
N LEU A 102 1.27 12.15 5.16
CA LEU A 102 1.37 10.70 5.24
C LEU A 102 -0.01 10.08 5.11
N THR A 103 -0.12 9.10 4.23
CA THR A 103 -1.30 8.24 4.08
C THR A 103 -0.87 6.77 4.08
N HIS A 104 -1.83 5.91 4.40
CA HIS A 104 -1.67 4.48 4.33
C HIS A 104 -2.40 4.01 3.08
N VAL A 105 -1.67 3.40 2.16
CA VAL A 105 -2.20 2.84 0.91
C VAL A 105 -2.03 1.35 0.94
N GLU A 106 -2.95 0.63 0.31
CA GLU A 106 -2.81 -0.83 0.19
C GLU A 106 -1.51 -1.19 -0.55
N LYS A 107 -0.91 -2.32 -0.19
CA LYS A 107 0.37 -2.76 -0.75
C LYS A 107 0.20 -2.99 -2.25
N PHE A 108 0.99 -2.26 -3.04
CA PHE A 108 1.14 -2.52 -4.46
C PHE A 108 2.17 -3.63 -4.68
N GLY A 109 1.83 -4.62 -5.50
CA GLY A 109 2.68 -5.78 -5.78
C GLY A 109 1.82 -7.02 -6.00
N PRO A 110 2.38 -8.11 -6.55
CA PRO A 110 1.60 -9.31 -6.79
C PRO A 110 1.03 -9.80 -5.46
N HIS A 111 -0.29 -9.84 -5.37
CA HIS A 111 -0.98 -10.72 -4.43
C HIS A 111 -0.32 -12.09 -4.56
N GLN A 112 0.41 -12.51 -3.53
CA GLN A 112 0.83 -13.90 -3.47
C GLN A 112 -0.44 -14.72 -3.26
N LYS A 113 -0.85 -15.33 -4.37
CA LYS A 113 -1.92 -16.31 -4.50
C LYS A 113 -1.58 -17.57 -3.71
#